data_AF-A0A382WZ04-F1
#
_entry.id   AF-A0A382WZ04-F1
#
_cell.length_a   1.000
_cell.length_b   1.000
_cell.length_c   1.000
_cell.angle_alpha   90.00
_cell.angle_beta   90.00
_cell.angle_gamma   90.00
#
_symmetry.space_group_name_H-M   'P 1'
#
loop_
_entity.id
_entity.type
_entity.pdbx_description
1 polymer ?
#
loop_
_entity_poly.entity_id
_entity_poly.type
_entity_poly.pdbx_seq_one_letter_code
_entity_poly.pdbx_strand_id
1 'polypeptide(L)' 'SVNIPCGSSHRIENTGTVDLSFIEVQTGEYFGEDDIERLEDDYGRS' A
#
# COMPACT_ATOMS: atom_id res chain seq x y z
N SER A 1 9.34 -10.59 5.98
CA SER A 1 7.93 -10.19 5.85
C SER A 1 7.64 -9.10 6.86
N VAL A 2 6.70 -8.21 6.57
CA VAL A 2 6.23 -7.15 7.46
C VAL A 2 4.73 -7.32 7.60
N ASN A 3 4.21 -7.29 8.84
CA ASN A 3 2.78 -7.27 9.10
C ASN A 3 2.35 -5.84 9.32
N ILE A 4 1.32 -5.41 8.60
CA ILE A 4 0.76 -4.08 8.71
C ILE A 4 -0.59 -4.22 9.40
N PRO A 5 -0.77 -3.66 10.61
CA PRO A 5 -2.05 -3.72 11.31
C PRO A 5 -3.14 -2.96 10.55
N CYS A 6 -4.39 -3.39 10.70
CA CYS A 6 -5.54 -2.68 10.14
C CYS A 6 -5.55 -1.20 10.58
N GLY A 7 -5.86 -0.30 9.63
CA GLY A 7 -5.87 1.15 9.84
C GLY A 7 -4.50 1.82 9.94
N SER A 8 -3.40 1.07 9.81
CA SER A 8 -2.06 1.65 9.84
C SER A 8 -1.72 2.31 8.50
N SER A 9 -1.43 3.61 8.53
CA SER A 9 -0.79 4.29 7.40
C SER A 9 0.57 3.66 7.11
N HIS A 10 0.83 3.36 5.85
CA HIS A 10 2.07 2.78 5.39
C HIS A 10 2.39 3.20 3.95
N ARG A 11 3.68 3.20 3.60
CA ARG A 11 4.20 3.53 2.28
C ARG A 11 5.41 2.65 1.97
N ILE A 12 5.55 2.27 0.71
CA ILE A 12 6.73 1.57 0.20
C ILE A 12 7.47 2.50 -0.76
N GLU A 13 8.78 2.59 -0.60
CA GLU A 13 9.69 3.32 -1.48
C GLU A 13 10.89 2.43 -1.83
N ASN A 14 11.29 2.43 -3.10
CA ASN A 14 12.55 1.81 -3.50
C ASN A 14 13.69 2.82 -3.33
N THR A 15 14.48 2.67 -2.27
CA THR A 15 15.65 3.53 -2.00
C THR A 15 16.92 3.10 -2.73
N GLY A 16 16.86 1.96 -3.45
CA GLY A 16 17.97 1.43 -4.22
C GLY A 16 18.01 1.95 -5.66
N THR A 17 19.03 1.52 -6.40
CA THR A 17 19.21 1.83 -7.83
C THR A 17 18.83 0.68 -8.75
N VAL A 18 18.31 -0.41 -8.18
CA VAL A 18 17.91 -1.64 -8.89
C VAL A 18 16.40 -1.81 -8.70
N ASP A 19 15.74 -2.40 -9.70
CA ASP A 19 14.31 -2.67 -9.66
C ASP A 19 13.92 -3.54 -8.45
N LEU A 20 12.93 -3.05 -7.71
CA LEU A 20 12.35 -3.75 -6.57
C LEU A 20 11.02 -4.40 -6.99
N SER A 21 10.92 -5.71 -6.81
CA SER A 21 9.67 -6.45 -6.91
C SER A 21 9.22 -6.88 -5.52
N PHE A 22 7.96 -6.62 -5.18
CA PHE A 22 7.35 -7.05 -3.94
C PHE A 22 5.93 -7.54 -4.17
N ILE A 23 5.37 -8.23 -3.18
CA ILE A 23 4.00 -8.70 -3.18
C ILE A 23 3.34 -8.15 -1.93
N GLU A 24 2.24 -7.45 -2.11
CA GLU A 24 1.33 -7.07 -1.04
C GLU A 24 0.16 -8.04 -1.03
N VAL A 25 -0.20 -8.54 0.16
CA VAL A 25 -1.32 -9.46 0.35
C VAL A 25 -2.29 -8.83 1.33
N GLN A 26 -3.48 -8.47 0.83
CA GLN A 26 -4.57 -8.02 1.69
C GLN A 26 -5.28 -9.24 2.29
N THR A 27 -5.65 -9.14 3.56
CA THR A 27 -6.37 -10.20 4.30
C THR A 27 -7.59 -9.60 4.96
N GLY A 28 -8.75 -10.24 4.83
CA GLY A 28 -10.02 -9.68 5.28
C GLY A 28 -11.20 -10.28 4.53
N GLU A 29 -12.41 -9.82 4.87
CA GLU A 29 -13.66 -10.23 4.21
C GLU A 29 -14.13 -9.21 3.16
N TYR A 30 -13.57 -8.00 3.18
CA TYR A 30 -13.92 -6.88 2.31
C TYR A 30 -12.67 -6.25 1.69
N PHE A 31 -12.75 -5.93 0.39
CA PHE A 31 -11.64 -5.38 -0.40
C PHE A 31 -12.16 -4.31 -1.38
N GLY A 32 -13.19 -3.56 -0.99
CA GLY A 32 -13.73 -2.48 -1.81
C GLY A 32 -12.75 -1.30 -1.89
N GLU A 33 -12.78 -0.58 -3.02
CA GLU A 33 -11.97 0.64 -3.18
C GLU A 33 -12.34 1.76 -2.19
N ASP A 34 -13.55 1.72 -1.64
CA ASP A 34 -14.03 2.65 -0.62
C ASP A 34 -13.40 2.43 0.77
N ASP A 35 -12.77 1.27 1.00
CA ASP A 35 -11.98 0.99 2.22
C ASP A 35 -10.54 1.53 2.11
N ILE A 36 -10.16 2.08 0.95
CA ILE A 36 -8.81 2.61 0.70
C ILE A 36 -8.81 4.13 0.88
N GLU A 37 -8.20 4.58 1.97
CA GLU A 37 -7.88 6.00 2.17
C GLU A 37 -6.51 6.33 1.57
N ARG A 38 -6.48 7.20 0.55
CA ARG A 38 -5.24 7.69 -0.07
C ARG A 38 -4.84 9.00 0.59
N LEU A 39 -3.86 8.95 1.49
CA LEU A 39 -3.40 10.13 2.26
C LEU A 39 -2.58 11.10 1.41
N GLU A 40 -1.79 10.55 0.48
CA GLU A 40 -0.98 11.30 -0.48
C GLU A 40 -1.12 10.65 -1.84
N ASP A 41 -1.26 11.47 -2.88
CA ASP A 41 -1.35 10.99 -4.25
C ASP A 41 -0.47 11.84 -5.17
N ASP A 42 0.80 11.46 -5.21
CA ASP A 42 1.81 12.06 -6.08
C ASP A 42 1.51 11.87 -7.58
N TYR A 43 0.53 11.01 -7.92
CA TYR A 43 0.23 10.59 -9.29
C TYR A 43 -1.13 11.07 -9.81
N GLY A 44 -1.92 11.81 -9.01
CA GLY A 44 -3.17 12.46 -9.44
C GLY A 44 -4.28 11.52 -9.93
N ARG A 45 -4.38 10.34 -9.33
CA ARG A 45 -5.42 9.32 -9.57
C ARG A 45 -6.63 9.62 -8.66
N SER A 46 -7.67 10.23 -9.24
CA SER A 46 -8.96 10.44 -8.57
C SER A 46 -9.77 9.16 -8.44
#